data_AF-A0A1G3EZ15-F1
#
_entry.id   AF-A0A1G3EZ15-F1
#
_cell.length_a   1.000
_cell.length_b   1.000
_cell.length_c   1.000
_cell.angle_alpha   90.00
_cell.angle_beta   90.00
_cell.angle_gamma   90.00
#
_symmetry.space_group_name_H-M   'P 1'
#
loop_
_entity.id
_entity.type
_entity.pdbx_description
1 polymer ?
#
loop_
_entity_poly.entity_id
_entity_poly.type
_entity_poly.pdbx_seq_one_letter_code
_entity_poly.pdbx_strand_id
1 'polypeptide(L)'
;IIITPWEKTMVAPIEKALMASDLGITPTTAGTVIRLNMPALTEERRKELAKHVGHEGENAKIAIRNVRRDALQQVKDLLKEKLITEDDDRRIDDEIQKLTDRAVKDVDAVVKAKEEELMAL
;
A
#
# COMPACT_ATOMS: atom_id res chain seq x y z
N ILE A 1 -8.83 1.37 20.16
CA ILE A 1 -7.47 1.96 20.08
C ILE A 1 -7.32 3.01 21.17
N ILE A 2 -6.12 3.15 21.77
CA ILE A 2 -5.82 4.16 22.79
C ILE A 2 -4.68 5.06 22.27
N ILE A 3 -4.88 6.37 22.29
CA ILE A 3 -3.91 7.39 21.88
C ILE A 3 -3.60 8.26 23.10
N THR A 4 -2.32 8.42 23.42
CA THR A 4 -1.89 9.29 24.54
C THR A 4 -0.90 10.32 24.00
N PRO A 5 -1.31 11.58 23.79
CA PRO A 5 -0.43 12.63 23.31
C PRO A 5 0.62 12.98 24.38
N TRP A 6 1.84 13.27 23.94
CA TRP A 6 2.90 13.74 24.83
C TRP A 6 2.60 15.11 25.44
N GLU A 7 1.89 15.98 24.71
CA GLU A 7 1.50 17.32 25.16
C GLU A 7 -0.02 17.41 25.36
N LYS A 8 -0.45 17.98 26.50
CA LYS A 8 -1.89 18.13 26.82
C LYS A 8 -2.64 19.03 25.83
N THR A 9 -1.95 20.03 25.29
CA THR A 9 -2.48 20.97 24.29
C THR A 9 -2.85 20.29 22.98
N MET A 10 -2.23 19.15 22.66
CA MET A 10 -2.48 18.40 21.42
C MET A 10 -3.74 17.54 21.48
N VAL A 11 -4.35 17.35 22.66
CA VAL A 11 -5.56 16.54 22.82
C VAL A 11 -6.71 17.08 21.95
N ALA A 12 -7.00 18.39 22.03
CA ALA A 12 -8.11 19.00 21.29
C ALA A 12 -7.90 19.04 19.76
N PRO A 13 -6.71 19.39 19.23
CA PRO A 13 -6.41 19.26 17.80
C PRO A 13 -6.57 17.83 17.28
N ILE A 14 -6.07 16.83 18.02
CA ILE A 14 -6.15 15.42 17.63
C ILE A 14 -7.61 14.95 17.64
N GLU A 15 -8.39 15.29 18.67
CA GLU A 15 -9.82 14.96 18.75
C GLU A 15 -10.60 15.55 17.58
N LYS A 16 -10.36 16.83 17.25
CA LYS A 16 -11.00 17.50 16.12
C LYS A 16 -10.63 16.84 14.78
N ALA A 17 -9.36 16.48 14.57
CA ALA A 17 -8.92 15.81 13.36
C ALA A 17 -9.55 14.41 13.22
N LEU A 18 -9.69 13.67 14.33
CA LEU A 18 -10.34 12.37 14.35
C LEU A 18 -11.83 12.47 14.02
N MET A 19 -12.55 13.46 14.56
CA MET A 19 -13.96 13.70 14.24
C MET A 19 -14.17 14.17 12.79
N ALA A 20 -13.22 14.91 12.22
CA ALA A 20 -13.26 15.35 10.83
C ALA A 20 -12.82 14.27 9.83
N SER A 21 -12.26 13.16 10.31
CA SER A 21 -11.81 12.07 9.45
C SER A 21 -12.98 11.20 8.97
N ASP A 22 -12.85 10.61 7.79
CA ASP A 22 -13.84 9.70 7.19
C ASP A 22 -13.93 8.33 7.89
N LEU A 23 -13.38 8.22 9.10
CA LEU A 23 -13.43 7.00 9.90
C LEU A 23 -14.81 6.80 10.56
N GLY A 24 -15.59 7.88 10.75
CA GLY A 24 -16.92 7.80 11.35
C GLY A 24 -16.91 7.34 12.83
N ILE A 25 -15.79 7.54 13.53
CA ILE A 25 -15.61 7.12 14.92
C ILE A 25 -15.66 8.34 15.83
N THR A 26 -16.45 8.27 16.89
CA THR A 26 -16.47 9.28 17.94
C THR A 26 -15.38 8.96 18.99
N PRO A 27 -14.31 9.78 19.11
CA PRO A 27 -13.33 9.62 20.17
C PRO A 27 -13.94 9.86 21.55
N THR A 28 -13.51 9.08 22.53
CA THR A 28 -13.83 9.27 23.95
C THR A 28 -12.58 9.73 24.68
N THR A 29 -12.53 11.00 25.04
CA THR A 29 -11.37 11.61 25.70
C THR A 29 -11.52 11.56 27.23
N ALA A 30 -10.50 11.08 27.92
CA ALA A 30 -10.39 11.08 29.39
C ALA A 30 -9.04 11.67 29.81
N GLY A 31 -9.03 12.97 30.11
CA GLY A 31 -7.81 13.70 30.45
C GLY A 31 -6.85 13.77 29.26
N THR A 32 -5.70 13.09 29.35
CA THR A 32 -4.69 13.02 28.27
C THR A 32 -4.82 11.76 27.40
N VAL A 33 -5.86 10.95 27.62
CA VAL A 33 -6.03 9.68 26.91
C VAL A 33 -7.24 9.78 25.99
N ILE A 34 -7.04 9.56 24.70
CA ILE A 34 -8.10 9.51 23.69
C ILE A 34 -8.37 8.03 23.37
N ARG A 35 -9.59 7.57 23.60
CA ARG A 35 -10.05 6.22 23.25
C ARG A 35 -10.88 6.24 21.98
N LEU A 36 -10.52 5.42 21.01
CA LEU A 36 -11.30 5.17 19.81
C LEU A 36 -11.98 3.81 19.93
N ASN A 37 -13.31 3.84 20.02
CA ASN A 37 -14.15 2.65 19.96
C ASN A 37 -14.49 2.40 18.49
N MET A 38 -13.82 1.44 17.87
CA MET A 38 -14.14 1.01 16.52
C MET A 38 -15.33 0.05 16.60
N PRO A 39 -16.53 0.42 16.12
CA PRO A 39 -17.60 -0.55 15.91
C PRO A 39 -17.15 -1.56 14.84
N ALA A 40 -17.75 -2.76 14.87
CA ALA A 40 -17.52 -3.73 13.80
C ALA A 40 -17.93 -3.09 12.47
N LEU A 41 -17.07 -3.23 11.45
CA LEU A 41 -17.36 -2.71 10.11
C LEU A 41 -18.62 -3.41 9.57
N THR A 42 -19.54 -2.62 9.00
CA THR A 42 -20.70 -3.15 8.27
C THR A 42 -20.24 -3.91 7.02
N GLU A 43 -21.05 -4.85 6.54
CA GLU A 43 -20.72 -5.61 5.33
C GLU A 43 -20.53 -4.71 4.11
N GLU A 44 -21.32 -3.64 4.01
CA GLU A 44 -21.20 -2.62 2.96
C GLU A 44 -19.84 -1.91 3.02
N ARG A 45 -19.40 -1.49 4.21
CA ARG A 45 -18.10 -0.84 4.37
C ARG A 45 -16.93 -1.79 4.11
N ARG A 46 -17.06 -3.08 4.47
CA ARG A 46 -16.07 -4.12 4.15
C ARG A 46 -15.93 -4.30 2.63
N LYS A 47 -17.05 -4.34 1.90
CA LYS A 47 -17.05 -4.42 0.43
C LYS A 47 -16.42 -3.19 -0.23
N GLU A 48 -16.67 -1.99 0.28
CA GLU A 48 -16.00 -0.77 -0.21
C GLU A 48 -14.48 -0.81 0.01
N LEU A 49 -14.05 -1.21 1.21
CA LEU A 49 -12.63 -1.35 1.53
C LEU A 49 -11.96 -2.43 0.67
N ALA A 50 -12.63 -3.54 0.39
CA ALA A 50 -12.11 -4.57 -0.51
C ALA A 50 -11.89 -4.02 -1.94
N LYS A 51 -12.84 -3.24 -2.48
CA LYS A 51 -12.66 -2.57 -3.78
C LYS A 51 -11.46 -1.61 -3.77
N HIS A 52 -11.28 -0.87 -2.67
CA HIS A 52 -10.15 0.03 -2.52
C HIS A 52 -8.82 -0.73 -2.51
N VAL A 53 -8.75 -1.85 -1.78
CA VAL A 53 -7.56 -2.73 -1.75
C VAL A 53 -7.24 -3.26 -3.15
N GLY A 54 -8.25 -3.71 -3.91
CA GLY A 54 -8.05 -4.15 -5.29
C GLY A 54 -7.53 -3.04 -6.20
N HIS A 55 -8.05 -1.81 -6.06
CA HIS A 55 -7.57 -0.65 -6.81
C HIS A 55 -6.10 -0.32 -6.51
N GLU A 56 -5.72 -0.29 -5.23
CA GLU A 56 -4.33 -0.10 -4.81
C GLU A 56 -3.41 -1.20 -5.35
N GLY A 57 -3.88 -2.45 -5.35
CA GLY A 57 -3.17 -3.58 -5.96
C GLY A 57 -2.88 -3.38 -7.45
N GLU A 58 -3.86 -2.91 -8.22
CA GLU A 58 -3.66 -2.63 -9.64
C GLU A 58 -2.71 -1.44 -9.87
N ASN A 59 -2.83 -0.38 -9.09
CA ASN A 59 -1.91 0.76 -9.14
C ASN A 59 -0.46 0.32 -8.87
N ALA A 60 -0.24 -0.54 -7.87
CA ALA A 60 1.07 -1.10 -7.57
C ALA A 60 1.63 -1.93 -8.74
N LYS A 61 0.80 -2.78 -9.37
CA LYS A 61 1.22 -3.55 -10.55
C LYS A 61 1.56 -2.65 -11.74
N ILE A 62 0.81 -1.57 -11.95
CA ILE A 62 1.11 -0.58 -13.00
C ILE A 62 2.48 0.07 -12.73
N ALA A 63 2.74 0.49 -11.50
CA ALA A 63 4.03 1.06 -11.11
C ALA A 63 5.19 0.08 -11.36
N ILE A 64 5.04 -1.20 -10.99
CA ILE A 64 6.03 -2.25 -11.25
C ILE A 64 6.30 -2.38 -12.76
N ARG A 65 5.26 -2.40 -13.59
CA ARG A 65 5.41 -2.51 -15.06
C ARG A 65 6.10 -1.29 -15.67
N ASN A 66 5.86 -0.09 -15.12
CA ASN A 66 6.55 1.12 -15.55
C ASN A 66 8.04 1.07 -15.20
N VAL A 67 8.38 0.70 -13.96
CA VAL A 67 9.79 0.52 -13.54
C VAL A 67 10.50 -0.53 -14.40
N ARG A 68 9.83 -1.65 -14.74
CA ARG A 68 10.37 -2.65 -15.66
C ARG A 68 10.70 -2.02 -17.02
N ARG A 69 9.77 -1.25 -17.59
CA ARG A 69 9.97 -0.59 -18.89
C ARG A 69 11.19 0.34 -18.84
N ASP A 70 11.31 1.13 -17.79
CA ASP A 70 12.42 2.08 -17.63
C ASP A 70 13.75 1.35 -17.45
N ALA A 71 13.77 0.26 -16.69
CA ALA A 71 14.96 -0.59 -16.54
C ALA A 71 15.39 -1.22 -17.87
N LEU A 72 14.45 -1.80 -18.63
CA LEU A 72 14.74 -2.36 -19.97
C LEU A 72 15.25 -1.30 -20.94
N GLN A 73 14.75 -0.06 -20.85
CA GLN A 73 15.24 1.04 -21.68
C GLN A 73 16.69 1.40 -21.32
N GLN A 74 17.04 1.45 -20.02
CA GLN A 74 18.40 1.69 -19.58
C GLN A 74 19.37 0.61 -20.06
N VAL A 75 18.99 -0.66 -19.98
CA VAL A 75 19.81 -1.79 -20.46
C VAL A 75 20.10 -1.64 -21.95
N LYS A 76 19.08 -1.31 -22.76
CA LYS A 76 19.26 -1.04 -24.20
C LYS A 76 20.21 0.11 -24.49
N ASP A 77 20.18 1.16 -23.68
CA ASP A 77 21.06 2.30 -23.87
C ASP A 77 22.51 1.97 -23.45
N LEU A 78 22.70 1.19 -22.38
CA LEU A 78 24.02 0.63 -22.01
C LEU A 78 24.61 -0.26 -23.10
N LEU A 79 23.79 -1.04 -23.79
CA LEU A 79 24.23 -1.88 -24.92
C LEU A 79 24.70 -1.00 -26.11
N LYS A 80 23.97 0.07 -26.43
CA LYS A 80 24.38 1.03 -27.48
C LYS A 80 25.69 1.74 -27.14
N GLU A 81 25.88 2.07 -25.87
CA GLU A 81 27.12 2.67 -25.35
C GLU A 81 28.27 1.65 -25.27
N LYS A 82 28.02 0.37 -25.59
CA LYS A 82 28.97 -0.75 -25.50
C LYS A 82 29.55 -0.94 -24.10
N LEU A 83 28.79 -0.56 -23.08
CA LEU A 83 29.14 -0.77 -21.67
C LEU A 83 28.80 -2.20 -21.21
N ILE A 84 27.91 -2.88 -21.92
CA ILE A 84 27.53 -4.28 -21.71
C ILE A 84 27.60 -5.07 -23.02
N THR A 85 27.68 -6.40 -22.92
CA THR A 85 27.64 -7.31 -24.09
C THR A 85 26.22 -7.75 -24.44
N GLU A 86 26.01 -8.32 -25.63
CA GLU A 86 24.71 -8.91 -26.01
C GLU A 86 24.31 -10.10 -25.11
N ASP A 87 25.29 -10.84 -24.60
CA ASP A 87 25.04 -11.93 -23.65
C ASP A 87 24.58 -11.39 -22.28
N ASP A 88 25.17 -10.27 -21.83
CA ASP A 88 24.74 -9.59 -20.60
C ASP A 88 23.34 -8.99 -20.74
N ASP A 89 23.02 -8.36 -21.89
CA ASP A 89 21.70 -7.81 -22.20
C ASP A 89 20.61 -8.87 -22.04
N ARG A 90 20.79 -10.05 -22.66
CA ARG A 90 19.84 -11.17 -22.52
C ARG A 90 19.70 -11.66 -21.08
N ARG A 91 20.81 -11.78 -20.35
CA ARG A 91 20.77 -12.23 -18.96
C ARG A 91 20.03 -11.22 -18.06
N ILE A 92 20.32 -9.93 -18.23
CA ILE A 92 19.71 -8.87 -17.44
C ILE A 92 18.20 -8.78 -17.74
N ASP A 93 17.80 -8.90 -19.00
CA ASP A 93 16.38 -8.94 -19.39
C ASP A 93 15.63 -10.08 -18.70
N ASP A 94 16.20 -11.29 -18.69
CA ASP A 94 15.63 -12.44 -17.99
C ASP A 94 15.52 -12.21 -16.47
N GLU A 95 16.52 -11.59 -15.87
CA GLU A 95 16.52 -11.26 -14.43
C GLU A 95 15.47 -10.20 -14.09
N ILE A 96 15.39 -9.13 -14.89
CA ILE A 96 14.37 -8.08 -14.76
C ILE A 96 12.97 -8.68 -14.86
N GLN A 97 12.75 -9.60 -15.81
CA GLN A 97 11.47 -10.26 -15.99
C GLN A 97 11.12 -11.14 -14.78
N LYS A 98 12.05 -11.96 -14.29
CA LYS A 98 11.86 -12.78 -13.08
C LYS A 98 11.54 -11.95 -11.84
N LEU A 99 12.24 -10.82 -11.65
CA LEU A 99 12.00 -9.90 -10.53
C LEU A 99 10.61 -9.26 -10.64
N THR A 100 10.23 -8.83 -11.84
CA THR A 100 8.90 -8.26 -12.10
C THR A 100 7.80 -9.26 -11.79
N ASP A 101 7.92 -10.50 -12.28
CA ASP A 101 6.93 -11.55 -12.05
C ASP A 101 6.81 -11.93 -10.58
N ARG A 102 7.93 -11.93 -9.85
CA ARG A 102 7.91 -12.13 -8.39
C ARG A 102 7.17 -11.00 -7.69
N ALA A 103 7.52 -9.74 -7.99
CA ALA A 103 6.89 -8.59 -7.36
C ALA A 103 5.37 -8.52 -7.63
N VAL A 104 4.93 -8.87 -8.84
CA VAL A 104 3.49 -8.95 -9.16
C VAL A 104 2.80 -10.03 -8.32
N LYS A 105 3.40 -11.21 -8.17
CA LYS A 105 2.86 -12.27 -7.31
C LYS A 105 2.79 -11.86 -5.84
N ASP A 106 3.79 -11.15 -5.35
CA ASP A 106 3.81 -10.67 -3.97
C ASP A 106 2.69 -9.66 -3.74
N VAL A 107 2.44 -8.75 -4.70
CA VAL A 107 1.29 -7.83 -4.66
C VAL A 107 -0.04 -8.60 -4.63
N ASP A 108 -0.21 -9.59 -5.51
CA ASP A 108 -1.42 -10.42 -5.55
C ASP A 108 -1.67 -11.15 -4.22
N ALA A 109 -0.61 -11.66 -3.59
CA ALA A 109 -0.69 -12.34 -2.31
C ALA A 109 -1.12 -11.38 -1.18
N VAL A 110 -0.57 -10.17 -1.13
CA VAL A 110 -0.93 -9.16 -0.13
C VAL A 110 -2.37 -8.68 -0.31
N VAL A 111 -2.78 -8.39 -1.55
CA VAL A 111 -4.16 -7.98 -1.88
C VAL A 111 -5.14 -9.05 -1.42
N LYS A 112 -4.90 -10.31 -1.81
CA LYS A 112 -5.77 -11.42 -1.43
C LYS A 112 -5.84 -11.62 0.08
N ALA A 113 -4.70 -11.61 0.77
CA ALA A 113 -4.68 -11.74 2.22
C ALA A 113 -5.46 -10.61 2.91
N LYS A 114 -5.38 -9.37 2.38
CA LYS A 114 -6.11 -8.24 2.94
C LYS A 114 -7.60 -8.27 2.63
N GLU A 115 -8.00 -8.73 1.45
CA GLU A 115 -9.40 -8.97 1.12
C GLU A 115 -10.02 -10.06 2.02
N GLU A 116 -9.29 -11.15 2.26
CA GLU A 116 -9.71 -12.21 3.18
C GLU A 116 -9.83 -11.68 4.61
N GLU A 117 -8.89 -10.88 5.11
CA GLU A 117 -8.95 -10.24 6.44
C GLU A 117 -10.17 -9.31 6.56
N LEU A 118 -10.46 -8.53 5.52
CA LEU A 118 -11.61 -7.61 5.50
C LEU A 118 -12.96 -8.35 5.46
N MET A 119 -13.00 -9.57 4.92
CA MET A 119 -14.21 -10.39 4.84
C MET A 119 -14.33 -11.38 6.00
N ALA A 120 -13.24 -11.68 6.71
CA ALA A 120 -13.25 -12.49 7.92
C ALA A 120 -13.90 -11.72 9.09
N LEU A 121 -14.80 -12.39 9.81
CA LEU A 121 -15.53 -11.87 10.96
C LEU A 121 -14.68 -11.88 12.24
#